data_AF-A0A0G4G5S8-F1
#
_entry.id   AF-A0A0G4G5S8-F1
#
_cell.length_a   1.000
_cell.length_b   1.000
_cell.length_c   1.000
_cell.angle_alpha   90.00
_cell.angle_beta   90.00
_cell.angle_gamma   90.00
#
_symmetry.space_group_name_H-M   'P 1'
#
loop_
_entity.id
_entity.type
_entity.pdbx_description
1 polymer ?
#
loop_
_entity_poly.entity_id
_entity_poly.type
_entity_poly.pdbx_seq_one_letter_code
_entity_poly.pdbx_strand_id
1 'polypeptide(L)'
;MSLKDPLWLGENEDKIQYHNFVQRWMDFRKHTIRQRLREGERRQGYTWAQLHNYKEDYCLPKLPPDMPVTAVPQVATCELYFNWVDRCVTQGILNMRARWPLARLQICKPNWTLLRRCCKRRDAAILQAVEQWEADHVKRLSPQYQQEYVDDLDQKLRYLSYIDARTQDELDLLRLKRDVEDLKRRAKYLVKKTRLTPSPYLAYQHPEDIPYYIKEGGDMPIPRQTTLG
;
A
#
# COMPACT_ATOMS: atom_id res chain seq x y z
N MET A 1 35.94 -63.85 5.18
CA MET A 1 35.69 -62.43 4.84
C MET A 1 34.60 -62.41 3.79
N SER A 2 33.38 -62.01 4.17
CA SER A 2 32.21 -61.94 3.27
C SER A 2 32.15 -60.52 2.69
N LEU A 3 32.22 -60.42 1.36
CA LEU A 3 32.06 -59.18 0.61
C LEU A 3 30.57 -58.81 0.60
N LYS A 4 30.27 -57.59 1.07
CA LYS A 4 28.94 -56.98 1.07
C LYS A 4 28.50 -56.65 -0.36
N ASP A 5 27.27 -57.00 -0.71
CA ASP A 5 26.59 -56.50 -1.90
C ASP A 5 26.36 -54.97 -1.83
N PRO A 6 26.54 -54.22 -2.92
CA PRO A 6 26.13 -52.82 -2.97
C PRO A 6 24.62 -52.71 -3.24
N LEU A 7 23.93 -52.09 -2.28
CA LEU A 7 22.53 -51.68 -2.34
C LEU A 7 22.32 -50.70 -3.52
N TRP A 8 21.71 -51.15 -4.61
CA TRP A 8 21.20 -50.28 -5.68
C TRP A 8 19.86 -49.66 -5.26
N LEU A 9 19.90 -48.43 -4.72
CA LEU A 9 18.71 -47.62 -4.38
C LEU A 9 18.56 -46.36 -5.26
N GLY A 10 19.13 -46.32 -6.47
CA GLY A 10 19.18 -45.10 -7.30
C GLY A 10 18.05 -44.88 -8.31
N GLU A 11 17.34 -45.93 -8.76
CA GLU A 11 16.51 -45.80 -9.97
C GLU A 11 15.14 -45.14 -9.79
N ASN A 12 14.61 -45.09 -8.56
CA ASN A 12 13.28 -44.55 -8.29
C ASN A 12 13.28 -43.04 -8.05
N GLU A 13 14.34 -42.47 -7.45
CA GLU A 13 14.42 -41.03 -7.19
C GLU A 13 14.58 -40.24 -8.50
N ASP A 14 15.36 -40.77 -9.45
CA ASP A 14 15.58 -40.13 -10.76
C ASP A 14 14.31 -40.12 -11.62
N LYS A 15 13.51 -41.20 -11.59
CA LYS A 15 12.21 -41.27 -12.27
C LYS A 15 11.19 -40.31 -11.65
N ILE A 16 11.19 -40.17 -10.32
CA ILE A 16 10.33 -39.22 -9.61
C ILE A 16 10.75 -37.78 -9.93
N GLN A 17 12.05 -37.47 -9.95
CA GLN A 17 12.56 -36.16 -10.33
C GLN A 17 12.21 -35.81 -11.79
N TYR A 18 12.37 -36.75 -12.72
CA TYR A 18 12.03 -36.56 -14.12
C TYR A 18 10.52 -36.36 -14.33
N HIS A 19 9.68 -37.17 -13.68
CA HIS A 19 8.23 -37.01 -13.75
C HIS A 19 7.77 -35.66 -13.18
N ASN A 20 8.33 -35.23 -12.04
CA ASN A 20 8.07 -33.91 -11.45
C ASN A 20 8.55 -32.77 -12.35
N PHE A 21 9.67 -32.95 -13.05
CA PHE A 21 10.18 -32.00 -14.03
C PHE A 21 9.26 -31.89 -15.25
N VAL A 22 8.82 -33.02 -15.81
CA VAL A 22 7.90 -33.07 -16.96
C VAL A 22 6.54 -32.48 -16.60
N GLN A 23 6.00 -32.78 -15.41
CA GLN A 23 4.76 -32.15 -14.93
C GLN A 23 4.94 -30.64 -14.76
N ARG A 24 6.01 -30.17 -14.10
CA ARG A 24 6.31 -28.73 -14.00
C ARG A 24 6.48 -28.06 -15.36
N TRP A 25 7.04 -28.76 -16.34
CA TRP A 25 7.23 -28.25 -17.70
C TRP A 25 5.90 -28.18 -18.49
N MET A 26 5.04 -29.18 -18.34
CA MET A 26 3.69 -29.19 -18.89
C MET A 26 2.84 -28.07 -18.28
N ASP A 27 2.88 -27.90 -16.96
CA ASP A 27 2.17 -26.81 -16.27
C ASP A 27 2.73 -25.42 -16.66
N PHE A 28 4.04 -25.33 -16.87
CA PHE A 28 4.68 -24.11 -17.38
C PHE A 28 4.17 -23.71 -18.77
N ARG A 29 3.84 -24.68 -19.64
CA ARG A 29 3.27 -24.42 -20.98
C ARG A 29 1.77 -24.10 -20.95
N LYS A 30 1.02 -24.64 -19.99
CA LYS A 30 -0.44 -24.44 -19.90
C LYS A 30 -0.83 -23.04 -19.41
N HIS A 31 -0.02 -22.42 -18.56
CA HIS A 31 -0.38 -21.12 -17.98
C HIS A 31 0.11 -19.93 -18.81
N THR A 32 -0.77 -18.96 -19.06
CA THR A 32 -0.36 -17.65 -19.60
C THR A 32 0.55 -16.93 -18.60
N ILE A 33 1.41 -16.01 -19.07
CA ILE A 33 2.28 -15.20 -18.21
C ILE A 33 1.46 -14.48 -17.11
N ARG A 34 0.25 -14.00 -17.46
CA ARG A 34 -0.69 -13.37 -16.51
C ARG A 34 -1.16 -14.32 -15.41
N GLN A 35 -1.45 -15.58 -15.72
CA GLN A 35 -1.84 -16.57 -14.70
C GLN A 35 -0.68 -16.90 -13.76
N ARG A 36 0.52 -17.08 -14.32
CA ARG A 36 1.74 -17.32 -13.53
C ARG A 36 2.10 -16.14 -12.63
N LEU A 37 1.88 -14.92 -13.12
CA LEU A 37 2.04 -13.71 -12.32
C LEU A 37 1.09 -13.73 -11.12
N ARG A 38 -0.21 -13.88 -11.35
CA ARG A 38 -1.21 -13.93 -10.27
C ARG A 38 -0.93 -15.01 -9.23
N GLU A 39 -0.48 -16.18 -9.67
CA GLU A 39 -0.09 -17.25 -8.75
C GLU A 39 1.19 -16.91 -7.97
N GLY A 40 2.19 -16.34 -8.65
CA GLY A 40 3.42 -15.85 -8.02
C GLY A 40 3.12 -14.80 -6.96
N GLU A 41 2.30 -13.80 -7.28
CA GLU A 41 1.89 -12.74 -6.36
C GLU A 41 1.15 -13.31 -5.14
N ARG A 42 0.22 -14.24 -5.36
CA ARG A 42 -0.48 -14.93 -4.27
C ARG A 42 0.48 -15.68 -3.35
N ARG A 43 1.43 -16.43 -3.91
CA ARG A 43 2.43 -17.19 -3.14
C ARG A 43 3.38 -16.25 -2.37
N GLN A 44 3.74 -15.11 -2.97
CA GLN A 44 4.69 -14.20 -2.35
C GLN A 44 4.04 -13.21 -1.37
N GLY A 45 2.74 -12.96 -1.48
CA GLY A 45 2.00 -12.06 -0.60
C GLY A 45 2.18 -10.57 -0.94
N TYR A 46 2.62 -10.27 -2.17
CA TYR A 46 2.72 -8.91 -2.70
C TYR A 46 2.69 -8.93 -4.24
N THR A 47 2.29 -7.83 -4.86
CA THR A 47 2.14 -7.73 -6.32
C THR A 47 3.43 -7.31 -7.01
N TRP A 48 3.52 -7.54 -8.32
CA TRP A 48 4.60 -7.03 -9.14
C TRP A 48 4.63 -5.51 -9.15
N ALA A 49 3.46 -4.86 -9.22
CA ALA A 49 3.35 -3.41 -9.09
C ALA A 49 3.90 -2.91 -7.76
N GLN A 50 3.57 -3.58 -6.64
CA GLN A 50 4.13 -3.22 -5.32
C GLN A 50 5.66 -3.30 -5.30
N LEU A 51 6.25 -4.34 -5.90
CA LEU A 51 7.72 -4.43 -6.00
C LEU A 51 8.31 -3.24 -6.76
N HIS A 52 7.65 -2.83 -7.83
CA HIS A 52 8.11 -1.76 -8.72
C HIS A 52 7.75 -0.36 -8.20
N ASN A 53 6.80 -0.26 -7.26
CA ASN A 53 6.42 0.96 -6.55
C ASN A 53 7.36 1.30 -5.37
N TYR A 54 8.43 0.54 -5.16
CA TYR A 54 9.30 0.70 -3.98
C TYR A 54 9.89 2.10 -3.79
N LYS A 55 10.03 2.87 -4.86
CA LYS A 55 10.49 4.27 -4.81
C LYS A 55 9.43 5.16 -4.18
N GLU A 56 8.18 5.01 -4.60
CA GLU A 56 7.05 5.73 -4.00
C GLU A 56 6.85 5.32 -2.55
N ASP A 57 6.94 4.03 -2.22
CA ASP A 57 6.86 3.53 -0.83
C ASP A 57 8.00 4.06 0.07
N TYR A 58 9.13 4.47 -0.53
CA TYR A 58 10.23 5.11 0.19
C TYR A 58 9.98 6.61 0.44
N CYS A 59 9.15 7.27 -0.36
CA CYS A 59 8.78 8.68 -0.15
C CYS A 59 8.13 8.87 1.23
N LEU A 60 8.37 10.05 1.83
CA LEU A 60 7.77 10.41 3.11
C LEU A 60 6.27 10.71 2.94
N PRO A 61 5.46 10.54 4.00
CA PRO A 61 4.09 11.03 4.02
C PRO A 61 4.04 12.54 3.77
N LYS A 62 2.96 12.99 3.14
CA LYS A 62 2.74 14.42 2.86
C LYS A 62 2.45 15.17 4.17
N LEU A 63 3.26 16.17 4.48
CA LEU A 63 3.06 17.04 5.64
C LEU A 63 1.97 18.09 5.35
N PRO A 64 1.25 18.57 6.37
CA PRO A 64 0.44 19.77 6.25
C PRO A 64 1.31 20.97 5.80
N PRO A 65 0.79 21.88 4.95
CA PRO A 65 1.58 23.00 4.41
C PRO A 65 2.25 23.88 5.47
N ASP A 66 1.56 24.11 6.59
CA ASP A 66 2.04 25.00 7.66
C ASP A 66 2.81 24.26 8.76
N MET A 67 3.00 22.95 8.63
CA MET A 67 3.75 22.17 9.62
C MET A 67 5.25 22.41 9.43
N PRO A 68 5.97 22.93 10.43
CA PRO A 68 7.40 23.14 10.31
C PRO A 68 8.12 21.78 10.26
N VAL A 69 9.17 21.68 9.45
CA VAL A 69 9.99 20.46 9.32
C VAL A 69 10.60 20.04 10.67
N THR A 70 10.85 21.00 11.56
CA THR A 70 11.37 20.74 12.91
C THR A 70 10.41 19.97 13.81
N ALA A 71 9.11 19.95 13.50
CA ALA A 71 8.12 19.14 14.21
C ALA A 71 8.12 17.67 13.76
N VAL A 72 8.85 17.32 12.69
CA VAL A 72 9.00 15.95 12.24
C VAL A 72 10.04 15.23 13.11
N PRO A 73 9.70 14.07 13.70
CA PRO A 73 10.64 13.34 14.55
C PRO A 73 11.86 12.87 13.75
N GLN A 74 13.01 12.82 14.41
CA GLN A 74 14.20 12.18 13.87
C GLN A 74 13.96 10.66 13.83
N VAL A 75 13.65 10.16 12.64
CA VAL A 75 13.30 8.76 12.39
C VAL A 75 14.41 8.06 11.62
N ALA A 76 14.54 6.74 11.80
CA ALA A 76 15.54 5.93 11.10
C ALA A 76 15.41 6.09 9.57
N THR A 77 16.54 6.29 8.89
CA THR A 77 16.58 6.30 7.44
C THR A 77 16.40 4.86 6.92
N CYS A 78 15.43 4.65 6.05
CA CYS A 78 15.20 3.33 5.42
C CYS A 78 16.13 3.08 4.22
N GLU A 79 17.16 3.91 4.07
CA GLU A 79 18.06 3.99 2.92
C GLU A 79 18.80 2.69 2.65
N LEU A 80 19.30 2.01 3.69
CA LEU A 80 19.99 0.73 3.55
C LEU A 80 19.09 -0.30 2.84
N TYR A 81 17.86 -0.45 3.31
CA TYR A 81 16.90 -1.39 2.74
C TYR A 81 16.41 -0.95 1.35
N PHE A 82 16.28 0.36 1.14
CA PHE A 82 15.96 0.93 -0.16
C PHE A 82 17.03 0.55 -1.19
N ASN A 83 18.30 0.75 -0.86
CA ASN A 83 19.44 0.39 -1.71
C ASN A 83 19.49 -1.11 -2.01
N TRP A 84 19.11 -1.98 -1.06
CA TRP A 84 19.03 -3.43 -1.31
C TRP A 84 17.90 -3.80 -2.28
N VAL A 85 16.75 -3.14 -2.18
CA VAL A 85 15.64 -3.34 -3.13
C VAL A 85 16.02 -2.78 -4.50
N ASP A 86 16.54 -1.57 -4.57
CA ASP A 86 16.97 -0.91 -5.82
C ASP A 86 17.97 -1.79 -6.56
N ARG A 87 19.04 -2.26 -5.88
CA ARG A 87 20.01 -3.19 -6.47
C ARG A 87 19.34 -4.47 -6.95
N CYS A 88 18.45 -5.06 -6.15
CA CYS A 88 17.77 -6.30 -6.53
C CYS A 88 16.89 -6.12 -7.78
N VAL A 89 16.14 -5.02 -7.84
CA VAL A 89 15.28 -4.71 -8.98
C VAL A 89 16.12 -4.39 -10.21
N THR A 90 17.12 -3.51 -10.09
CA THR A 90 17.98 -3.06 -11.19
C THR A 90 18.89 -4.17 -11.72
N GLN A 91 19.61 -4.90 -10.86
CA GLN A 91 20.42 -6.05 -11.29
C GLN A 91 19.56 -7.22 -11.76
N GLY A 92 18.36 -7.38 -11.18
CA GLY A 92 17.38 -8.35 -11.64
C GLY A 92 16.82 -8.06 -13.02
N ILE A 93 16.93 -6.82 -13.53
CA ILE A 93 16.61 -6.47 -14.94
C ILE A 93 17.72 -6.96 -15.85
N LEU A 94 18.97 -6.68 -15.50
CA LEU A 94 20.13 -7.06 -16.32
C LEU A 94 20.29 -8.58 -16.44
N ASN A 95 19.96 -9.32 -15.39
CA ASN A 95 20.15 -10.78 -15.32
C ASN A 95 18.85 -11.58 -15.54
N MET A 96 17.81 -10.98 -16.11
CA MET A 96 16.52 -11.67 -16.29
C MET A 96 16.63 -12.80 -17.31
N ARG A 97 16.42 -14.05 -16.85
CA ARG A 97 16.31 -15.21 -17.74
C ARG A 97 14.94 -15.19 -18.42
N ALA A 98 14.90 -15.25 -19.75
CA ALA A 98 13.65 -15.30 -20.53
C ALA A 98 12.68 -16.43 -20.11
N ARG A 99 13.23 -17.54 -19.60
CA ARG A 99 12.44 -18.68 -19.10
C ARG A 99 11.75 -18.42 -17.76
N TRP A 100 12.19 -17.43 -16.98
CA TRP A 100 11.69 -17.17 -15.63
C TRP A 100 11.52 -15.66 -15.36
N PRO A 101 10.65 -14.97 -16.12
CA PRO A 101 10.51 -13.51 -16.03
C PRO A 101 10.04 -13.04 -14.63
N LEU A 102 9.38 -13.91 -13.88
CA LEU A 102 8.79 -13.63 -12.57
C LEU A 102 9.67 -14.04 -11.39
N ALA A 103 10.86 -14.60 -11.61
CA ALA A 103 11.77 -15.03 -10.54
C ALA A 103 12.13 -13.88 -9.59
N ARG A 104 12.09 -12.64 -10.08
CA ARG A 104 12.37 -11.43 -9.30
C ARG A 104 11.43 -11.25 -8.09
N LEU A 105 10.15 -11.64 -8.21
CA LEU A 105 9.22 -11.62 -7.06
C LEU A 105 9.70 -12.49 -5.91
N GLN A 106 10.36 -13.60 -6.22
CA GLN A 106 10.90 -14.47 -5.18
C GLN A 106 12.23 -13.92 -4.66
N ILE A 107 13.12 -13.52 -5.56
CA ILE A 107 14.49 -13.07 -5.23
C ILE A 107 14.48 -11.79 -4.40
N CYS A 108 13.66 -10.80 -4.78
CA CYS A 108 13.66 -9.49 -4.10
C CYS A 108 12.78 -9.45 -2.84
N LYS A 109 11.99 -10.50 -2.56
CA LYS A 109 11.06 -10.53 -1.42
C LYS A 109 11.71 -10.23 -0.07
N PRO A 110 12.88 -10.79 0.30
CA PRO A 110 13.49 -10.50 1.60
C PRO A 110 13.80 -9.00 1.76
N ASN A 111 14.44 -8.41 0.75
CA ASN A 111 14.80 -6.99 0.75
C ASN A 111 13.56 -6.09 0.76
N TRP A 112 12.56 -6.43 -0.06
CA TRP A 112 11.28 -5.73 -0.13
C TRP A 112 10.56 -5.71 1.23
N THR A 113 10.51 -6.88 1.89
CA THR A 113 9.85 -7.01 3.20
C THR A 113 10.52 -6.14 4.26
N LEU A 114 11.85 -6.05 4.25
CA LEU A 114 12.60 -5.20 5.17
C LEU A 114 12.36 -3.71 4.92
N LEU A 115 12.40 -3.28 3.65
CA LEU A 115 12.07 -1.90 3.26
C LEU A 115 10.67 -1.53 3.74
N ARG A 116 9.66 -2.34 3.39
CA ARG A 116 8.26 -2.07 3.74
C ARG A 116 8.04 -1.99 5.25
N ARG A 117 8.69 -2.87 6.03
CA ARG A 117 8.64 -2.81 7.51
C ARG A 117 9.32 -1.57 8.07
N CYS A 118 10.40 -1.12 7.44
CA CYS A 118 11.07 0.12 7.82
C CYS A 118 10.17 1.33 7.53
N CYS A 119 9.72 1.50 6.29
CA CYS A 119 8.85 2.62 5.89
C CYS A 119 7.58 2.66 6.74
N LYS A 120 6.90 1.52 6.95
CA LYS A 120 5.70 1.48 7.80
C LYS A 120 5.94 2.00 9.22
N ARG A 121 7.08 1.68 9.84
CA ARG A 121 7.41 2.20 11.19
C ARG A 121 7.76 3.68 11.16
N ARG A 122 8.58 4.11 10.19
CA ARG A 122 8.96 5.50 9.97
C ARG A 122 7.72 6.38 9.76
N ASP A 123 6.88 5.99 8.82
CA ASP A 123 5.69 6.74 8.41
C ASP A 123 4.66 6.79 9.54
N ALA A 124 4.51 5.71 10.32
CA ALA A 124 3.65 5.71 11.50
C ALA A 124 4.07 6.77 12.53
N ALA A 125 5.38 6.91 12.78
CA ALA A 125 5.92 7.92 13.70
C ALA A 125 5.75 9.35 13.16
N ILE A 126 5.99 9.57 11.86
CA ILE A 126 5.76 10.87 11.21
C ILE A 126 4.29 11.26 11.29
N LEU A 127 3.38 10.37 10.89
CA LEU A 127 1.95 10.62 10.92
C LEU A 127 1.43 10.86 12.34
N GLN A 128 2.01 10.21 13.36
CA GLN A 128 1.67 10.49 14.75
C GLN A 128 2.07 11.91 15.16
N ALA A 129 3.22 12.40 14.71
CA ALA A 129 3.64 13.78 14.96
C ALA A 129 2.75 14.78 14.21
N VAL A 130 2.36 14.46 12.97
CA VAL A 130 1.38 15.25 12.19
C VAL A 130 0.05 15.34 12.95
N GLU A 131 -0.50 14.20 13.40
CA GLU A 131 -1.75 14.15 14.17
C GLU A 131 -1.71 15.04 15.42
N GLN A 132 -0.60 14.99 16.17
CA GLN A 132 -0.42 15.82 17.36
C GLN A 132 -0.33 17.30 17.01
N TRP A 133 0.49 17.64 16.02
CA TRP A 133 0.66 19.01 15.56
C TRP A 133 -0.66 19.60 15.03
N GLU A 134 -1.40 18.87 14.19
CA GLU A 134 -2.68 19.32 13.64
C GLU A 134 -3.70 19.54 14.76
N ALA A 135 -3.78 18.65 15.74
CA ALA A 135 -4.71 18.81 16.85
C ALA A 135 -4.42 20.08 17.67
N ASP A 136 -3.15 20.43 17.88
CA ASP A 136 -2.78 21.65 18.59
C ASP A 136 -2.89 22.90 17.71
N HIS A 137 -2.66 22.78 16.40
CA HIS A 137 -2.91 23.83 15.44
C HIS A 137 -4.40 24.19 15.40
N VAL A 138 -5.27 23.21 15.19
CA VAL A 138 -6.73 23.40 15.10
C VAL A 138 -7.28 24.00 16.38
N LYS A 139 -6.86 23.55 17.57
CA LYS A 139 -7.31 24.15 18.84
C LYS A 139 -7.01 25.65 18.97
N ARG A 140 -5.95 26.15 18.31
CA ARG A 140 -5.59 27.58 18.33
C ARG A 140 -6.42 28.41 17.35
N LEU A 141 -7.10 27.77 16.39
CA LEU A 141 -7.97 28.46 15.44
C LEU A 141 -9.28 28.88 16.13
N SER A 142 -9.95 29.89 15.57
CA SER A 142 -11.31 30.25 16.00
C SER A 142 -12.30 29.12 15.61
N PRO A 143 -13.45 28.99 16.29
CA PRO A 143 -14.41 27.91 16.04
C PRO A 143 -14.85 27.78 14.57
N GLN A 144 -14.94 28.90 13.84
CA GLN A 144 -15.28 28.91 12.41
C GLN A 144 -14.18 28.21 11.59
N TYR A 145 -12.91 28.58 11.80
CA TYR A 145 -11.78 28.02 11.07
C TYR A 145 -11.44 26.58 11.51
N GLN A 146 -11.87 26.16 12.71
CA GLN A 146 -11.72 24.77 13.14
C GLN A 146 -12.51 23.81 12.26
N GLN A 147 -13.77 24.15 11.96
CA GLN A 147 -14.61 23.32 11.10
C GLN A 147 -14.12 23.38 9.64
N GLU A 148 -13.76 24.57 9.16
CA GLU A 148 -13.21 24.75 7.80
C GLU A 148 -11.97 23.87 7.55
N TYR A 149 -11.09 23.72 8.54
CA TYR A 149 -9.93 22.84 8.43
C TYR A 149 -10.32 21.37 8.23
N VAL A 150 -11.33 20.89 8.93
CA VAL A 150 -11.83 19.50 8.78
C VAL A 150 -12.53 19.32 7.43
N ASP A 151 -13.27 20.34 6.99
CA ASP A 151 -13.96 20.33 5.70
C ASP A 151 -12.97 20.33 4.52
N ASP A 152 -11.84 21.04 4.63
CA ASP A 152 -10.76 21.01 3.62
C ASP A 152 -10.11 19.62 3.51
N LEU A 153 -9.85 18.95 4.64
CA LEU A 153 -9.36 17.56 4.63
C LEU A 153 -10.37 16.62 3.95
N ASP A 154 -11.67 16.84 4.17
CA ASP A 154 -12.73 16.08 3.52
C ASP A 154 -12.80 16.34 2.01
N GLN A 155 -12.72 17.59 1.59
CA GLN A 155 -12.71 17.96 0.18
C GLN A 155 -11.53 17.30 -0.54
N LYS A 156 -10.34 17.29 0.08
CA LYS A 156 -9.16 16.59 -0.43
C LYS A 156 -9.41 15.08 -0.55
N LEU A 157 -10.04 14.47 0.44
CA LEU A 157 -10.42 13.04 0.39
C LEU A 157 -11.39 12.74 -0.76
N ARG A 158 -12.39 13.59 -0.98
CA ARG A 158 -13.33 13.45 -2.10
C ARG A 158 -12.62 13.55 -3.44
N TYR A 159 -11.75 14.54 -3.59
CA TYR A 159 -10.97 14.73 -4.80
C TYR A 159 -10.06 13.53 -5.10
N LEU A 160 -9.33 13.02 -4.11
CA LEU A 160 -8.49 11.84 -4.29
C LEU A 160 -9.33 10.59 -4.63
N SER A 161 -10.49 10.42 -4.00
CA SER A 161 -11.39 9.30 -4.31
C SER A 161 -11.96 9.40 -5.74
N TYR A 162 -12.23 10.61 -6.22
CA TYR A 162 -12.65 10.86 -7.60
C TYR A 162 -11.57 10.47 -8.61
N ILE A 163 -10.30 10.79 -8.30
CA ILE A 163 -9.15 10.41 -9.13
C ILE A 163 -8.95 8.89 -9.10
N ASP A 164 -8.94 8.28 -7.91
CA ASP A 164 -8.75 6.84 -7.72
C ASP A 164 -9.71 6.02 -8.60
N ALA A 165 -10.99 6.41 -8.65
CA ALA A 165 -12.01 5.76 -9.48
C ALA A 165 -11.76 5.87 -11.01
N ARG A 166 -10.86 6.75 -11.46
CA ARG A 166 -10.56 7.03 -12.88
C ARG A 166 -9.13 6.66 -13.28
N THR A 167 -8.27 6.37 -12.32
CA THR A 167 -6.90 5.96 -12.60
C THR A 167 -6.86 4.50 -13.05
N GLN A 168 -6.25 4.25 -14.20
CA GLN A 168 -6.05 2.90 -14.73
C GLN A 168 -4.65 2.35 -14.44
N ASP A 169 -3.68 3.23 -14.17
CA ASP A 169 -2.31 2.83 -13.87
C ASP A 169 -2.19 2.27 -12.44
N GLU A 170 -1.65 1.05 -12.33
CA GLU A 170 -1.58 0.34 -11.05
C GLU A 170 -0.60 0.99 -10.06
N LEU A 171 0.44 1.67 -10.53
CA LEU A 171 1.41 2.35 -9.66
C LEU A 171 0.80 3.64 -9.10
N ASP A 172 0.12 4.42 -9.94
CA ASP A 172 -0.60 5.60 -9.49
C ASP A 172 -1.72 5.24 -8.49
N LEU A 173 -2.43 4.12 -8.70
CA LEU A 173 -3.42 3.62 -7.74
C LEU A 173 -2.79 3.30 -6.38
N LEU A 174 -1.62 2.67 -6.34
CA LEU A 174 -0.91 2.39 -5.09
C LEU A 174 -0.55 3.67 -4.35
N ARG A 175 -0.09 4.70 -5.07
CA ARG A 175 0.21 6.02 -4.49
C ARG A 175 -1.05 6.70 -3.96
N LEU A 176 -2.12 6.75 -4.75
CA LEU A 176 -3.39 7.36 -4.36
C LEU A 176 -3.98 6.69 -3.12
N LYS A 177 -3.95 5.36 -3.07
CA LYS A 177 -4.43 4.60 -1.91
C LYS A 177 -3.71 4.98 -0.63
N ARG A 178 -2.37 5.15 -0.67
CA ARG A 178 -1.60 5.60 0.49
C ARG A 178 -2.03 7.01 0.93
N ASP A 179 -2.13 7.95 -0.01
CA ASP A 179 -2.51 9.34 0.29
C ASP A 179 -3.92 9.41 0.89
N VAL A 180 -4.87 8.59 0.40
CA VAL A 180 -6.23 8.48 0.94
C VAL A 180 -6.21 7.89 2.36
N GLU A 181 -5.44 6.83 2.60
CA GLU A 181 -5.32 6.22 3.93
C GLU A 181 -4.74 7.20 4.97
N ASP A 182 -3.72 7.96 4.60
CA ASP A 182 -3.08 8.97 5.46
C ASP A 182 -4.05 10.11 5.80
N LEU A 183 -4.76 10.65 4.81
CA LEU A 183 -5.77 11.69 5.04
C LEU A 183 -6.94 11.20 5.87
N LYS A 184 -7.45 9.98 5.60
CA LYS A 184 -8.53 9.36 6.40
C LYS A 184 -8.10 9.21 7.86
N ARG A 185 -6.85 8.79 8.10
CA ARG A 185 -6.29 8.65 9.44
C ARG A 185 -6.26 10.00 10.16
N ARG A 186 -5.69 11.04 9.54
CA ARG A 186 -5.59 12.40 10.09
C ARG A 186 -6.96 12.99 10.43
N ALA A 187 -7.88 12.94 9.47
CA ALA A 187 -9.24 13.48 9.65
C ALA A 187 -10.00 12.77 10.79
N LYS A 188 -9.93 11.43 10.86
CA LYS A 188 -10.52 10.65 11.96
C LYS A 188 -9.92 11.02 13.32
N TYR A 189 -8.61 11.18 13.39
CA TYR A 189 -7.94 11.59 14.62
C TYR A 189 -8.40 12.97 15.08
N LEU A 190 -8.45 13.95 14.17
CA LEU A 190 -8.88 15.31 14.46
C LEU A 190 -10.31 15.37 14.98
N VAL A 191 -11.27 14.81 14.25
CA VAL A 191 -12.69 14.72 14.66
C VAL A 191 -12.81 14.13 16.07
N LYS A 192 -12.11 13.02 16.34
CA LYS A 192 -12.13 12.38 17.66
C LYS A 192 -11.54 13.27 18.75
N LYS A 193 -10.46 14.00 18.46
CA LYS A 193 -9.70 14.77 19.45
C LYS A 193 -10.33 16.12 19.76
N THR A 194 -10.91 16.79 18.77
CA THR A 194 -11.52 18.12 18.90
C THR A 194 -13.04 18.09 19.09
N ARG A 195 -13.67 16.91 18.95
CA ARG A 195 -15.13 16.72 18.99
C ARG A 195 -15.88 17.55 17.94
N LEU A 196 -15.20 17.90 16.84
CA LEU A 196 -15.82 18.53 15.68
C LEU A 196 -16.80 17.57 15.01
N THR A 197 -17.74 18.11 14.24
CA THR A 197 -18.68 17.28 13.49
C THR A 197 -17.94 16.50 12.41
N PRO A 198 -18.05 15.15 12.38
CA PRO A 198 -17.48 14.37 11.29
C PRO A 198 -18.14 14.77 9.97
N SER A 199 -17.33 14.94 8.93
CA SER A 199 -17.88 14.99 7.59
C SER A 199 -18.61 13.66 7.26
N PRO A 200 -19.72 13.70 6.50
CA PRO A 200 -20.38 12.51 5.98
C PRO A 200 -19.42 11.52 5.31
N TYR A 201 -18.41 12.00 4.56
CA TYR A 201 -17.46 11.14 3.85
C TYR A 201 -16.54 10.35 4.79
N LEU A 202 -16.29 10.86 6.01
CA LEU A 202 -15.54 10.16 7.05
C LEU A 202 -16.38 9.13 7.79
N ALA A 203 -17.71 9.23 7.72
CA ALA A 203 -18.65 8.27 8.30
C ALA A 203 -18.77 6.99 7.45
N TYR A 204 -18.52 7.07 6.15
CA TYR A 204 -18.58 5.91 5.24
C TYR A 204 -17.26 5.13 5.22
N GLN A 205 -17.34 3.81 5.43
CA GLN A 205 -16.18 2.93 5.43
C GLN A 205 -15.78 2.53 4.01
N HIS A 206 -16.75 2.41 3.10
CA HIS A 206 -16.51 2.05 1.71
C HIS A 206 -16.97 3.14 0.72
N PRO A 207 -16.27 3.32 -0.43
CA PRO A 207 -16.69 4.24 -1.49
C PRO A 207 -18.07 3.90 -2.09
N GLU A 208 -18.47 2.63 -2.04
CA GLU A 208 -19.82 2.19 -2.47
C GLU A 208 -20.93 2.74 -1.56
N ASP A 209 -20.66 2.88 -0.26
CA ASP A 209 -21.64 3.36 0.74
C ASP A 209 -21.94 4.85 0.61
N ILE A 210 -21.14 5.55 -0.19
CA ILE A 210 -21.29 6.98 -0.43
C ILE A 210 -22.50 7.18 -1.34
N PRO A 211 -23.54 7.90 -0.88
CA PRO A 211 -24.74 8.13 -1.66
C PRO A 211 -24.43 8.75 -3.02
N TYR A 212 -25.14 8.31 -4.05
CA TYR A 212 -24.91 8.69 -5.45
C TYR A 212 -24.84 10.22 -5.67
N TYR A 213 -25.68 10.98 -4.96
CA TYR A 213 -25.72 12.44 -5.08
C TYR A 213 -24.44 13.14 -4.60
N ILE A 214 -23.66 12.53 -3.70
CA ILE A 214 -22.36 13.06 -3.27
C ILE A 214 -21.26 12.73 -4.30
N LYS A 215 -21.42 11.65 -5.08
CA LYS A 215 -20.47 11.23 -6.12
C LYS A 215 -20.45 12.16 -7.33
N GLU A 216 -21.56 12.85 -7.60
CA GLU A 216 -21.69 13.80 -8.73
C GLU A 216 -21.40 15.27 -8.32
N GLY A 217 -20.92 15.52 -7.10
CA GLY A 217 -20.70 16.88 -6.61
C GLY A 217 -21.98 17.64 -6.29
N GLY A 218 -23.10 16.94 -6.09
CA GLY A 218 -24.34 17.54 -5.59
C GLY A 218 -24.23 17.91 -4.12
N ASP A 219 -24.81 19.06 -3.77
CA ASP A 219 -24.96 19.48 -2.38
C ASP A 219 -25.75 18.44 -1.58
N MET A 220 -25.34 18.23 -0.32
CA MET A 220 -26.08 17.38 0.59
C MET A 220 -27.52 17.90 0.75
N PRO A 221 -28.56 17.05 0.65
CA PRO A 221 -29.88 17.46 1.09
C PRO A 221 -29.82 17.75 2.59
N ILE A 222 -30.08 19.01 2.94
CA ILE A 222 -30.23 19.46 4.32
C ILE A 222 -31.30 18.56 4.98
N PRO A 223 -31.02 17.93 6.13
CA PRO A 223 -32.04 17.16 6.83
C PRO A 223 -33.22 18.08 7.08
N ARG A 224 -34.39 17.77 6.51
CA ARG A 224 -35.62 18.47 6.87
C ARG A 224 -35.76 18.35 8.37
N GLN A 225 -35.71 19.49 9.06
CA GLN A 225 -36.09 19.55 10.46
C GLN A 225 -37.48 18.93 10.56
N THR A 226 -37.56 17.75 11.18
CA THR A 226 -38.82 17.21 11.64
C THR A 226 -39.37 18.21 12.63
N THR A 227 -40.32 19.03 12.17
CA THR A 227 -41.23 19.75 13.05
C THR A 227 -41.92 18.71 13.90
N LEU A 228 -41.52 18.63 15.17
CA LEU A 228 -42.29 17.95 16.20
C LEU A 228 -43.60 18.73 16.33
N GLY A 229 -44.69 18.09 15.88
CA GLY A 229 -46.05 18.42 16.30
C GLY A 229 -46.36 17.75 17.62
#